data_AF-A0A914NQ81-F1
#
_entry.id   AF-A0A914NQ81-F1
#
_cell.length_a   1.000
_cell.length_b   1.000
_cell.length_c   1.000
_cell.angle_alpha   90.00
_cell.angle_beta   90.00
_cell.angle_gamma   90.00
#
_symmetry.space_group_name_H-M   'P 1'
#
loop_
_entity.id
_entity.type
_entity.pdbx_description
1 polymer ?
#
loop_
_entity_poly.entity_id
_entity_poly.type
_entity_poly.pdbx_seq_one_letter_code
_entity_poly.pdbx_strand_id
1 'polypeptide(L)' 'MDPPNGVLDPKEAINIAISCDAFDPAAEATNNDRVTVEWTNTPEGAAKQFRREWFQGDGMVRRKNLPIEYNM' A
#
# COMPACT_ATOMS: atom_id res chain seq x y z
N MET A 1 5.41 -7.36 1.89
CA MET A 1 4.09 -7.07 1.31
C MET A 1 4.06 -7.59 -0.10
N ASP A 2 3.05 -8.38 -0.46
CA ASP A 2 2.94 -8.95 -1.80
C ASP A 2 1.48 -9.04 -2.27
N PRO A 3 1.13 -8.50 -3.46
CA PRO A 3 1.98 -7.65 -4.30
C PRO A 3 2.20 -6.26 -3.68
N PRO A 4 3.34 -5.60 -3.94
CA PRO A 4 3.63 -4.26 -3.40
C PRO A 4 2.93 -3.13 -4.18
N ASN A 5 2.45 -3.41 -5.40
CA ASN A 5 1.74 -2.46 -6.25
C ASN A 5 0.88 -3.21 -7.28
N GLY A 6 -0.04 -2.49 -7.94
CA GLY A 6 -0.93 -3.06 -8.94
C GLY A 6 -1.87 -2.02 -9.56
N VAL A 7 -2.72 -2.48 -10.46
CA VAL A 7 -3.79 -1.68 -11.09
C VAL A 7 -5.10 -2.42 -10.87
N LEU A 8 -6.10 -1.70 -10.36
CA LEU A 8 -7.44 -2.23 -10.14
C LEU A 8 -8.42 -1.56 -11.09
N ASP A 9 -9.20 -2.38 -11.78
CA ASP A 9 -10.37 -1.91 -12.51
C ASP A 9 -11.46 -1.44 -11.53
N PRO A 10 -12.43 -0.63 -11.98
CA PRO A 10 -13.54 -0.22 -11.12
C PRO A 10 -14.24 -1.43 -10.50
N LYS A 11 -14.36 -1.43 -9.16
CA LYS A 11 -14.96 -2.49 -8.33
C LYS A 11 -14.16 -3.80 -8.24
N GLU A 12 -12.96 -3.86 -8.81
CA GLU A 12 -12.04 -4.96 -8.56
C GLU A 12 -11.46 -4.88 -7.14
N ALA A 13 -11.20 -6.04 -6.54
CA ALA A 13 -10.56 -6.16 -5.24
C ALA A 13 -9.29 -6.99 -5.37
N ILE A 14 -8.34 -6.73 -4.47
CA ILE A 14 -7.10 -7.49 -4.36
C ILE A 14 -6.82 -7.79 -2.89
N ASN A 15 -6.29 -8.98 -2.64
CA ASN A 15 -5.75 -9.35 -1.34
C ASN A 15 -4.24 -9.09 -1.36
N ILE A 16 -3.76 -8.41 -0.32
CA ILE A 16 -2.33 -8.12 -0.14
C ILE A 16 -1.85 -8.87 1.09
N ALA A 17 -0.85 -9.72 0.92
CA ALA A 17 -0.20 -10.41 2.03
C ALA A 17 0.78 -9.47 2.74
N ILE A 18 0.64 -9.35 4.06
CA ILE A 18 1.56 -8.60 4.92
C ILE A 18 2.15 -9.60 5.91
N SER A 19 3.46 -9.84 5.79
CA SER A 19 4.24 -10.66 6.71
C SER A 19 4.96 -9.77 7.73
N CYS A 20 5.17 -10.31 8.92
CA CYS A 20 5.95 -9.71 9.99
C CYS A 20 7.01 -10.71 10.40
N ASP A 21 8.28 -10.31 10.35
CA ASP A 21 9.38 -11.15 10.80
C ASP A 21 9.36 -11.26 12.34
N ALA A 22 9.93 -12.34 12.87
CA ALA A 22 10.01 -12.52 14.33
C ALA A 22 10.91 -11.45 14.96
N PHE A 23 10.48 -10.89 16.08
CA PHE A 23 11.14 -9.78 16.78
C PHE A 23 10.85 -9.86 18.29
N ASP A 24 11.60 -9.13 19.11
CA ASP A 24 11.36 -9.05 20.57
C ASP A 24 10.53 -7.80 20.89
N PRO A 25 9.23 -7.95 21.22
CA PRO A 25 8.37 -6.79 21.40
C PRO A 25 8.60 -6.05 22.72
N ALA A 26 9.41 -6.59 23.65
CA ALA A 26 9.83 -5.87 24.85
C ALA A 26 11.08 -5.00 24.62
N ALA A 27 11.87 -5.34 23.60
CA ALA A 27 13.10 -4.62 23.24
C ALA A 27 12.88 -3.57 22.13
N GLU A 28 11.81 -3.71 21.33
CA GLU A 28 11.57 -2.91 20.14
C GLU A 28 10.33 -2.01 20.26
N ALA A 29 10.38 -0.84 19.62
CA ALA A 29 9.27 0.10 19.61
C ALA A 29 8.26 -0.27 18.53
N THR A 30 7.05 -0.67 18.95
CA THR A 30 5.98 -1.17 18.07
C THR A 30 4.90 -0.15 17.72
N ASN A 31 4.97 1.06 18.29
CA ASN A 31 3.89 2.05 18.26
C ASN A 31 3.82 2.92 16.99
N ASN A 32 4.81 2.82 16.10
CA ASN A 32 4.93 3.70 14.93
C ASN A 32 4.71 2.97 13.59
N ASP A 33 4.48 1.65 13.64
CA ASP A 33 4.34 0.84 12.45
C ASP A 33 2.99 1.09 11.78
N ARG A 34 3.05 1.26 10.46
CA ARG A 34 1.87 1.48 9.62
C ARG A 34 2.09 0.98 8.22
N VAL A 35 1.02 0.50 7.62
CA VAL A 35 0.96 0.24 6.18
C VAL A 35 0.34 1.45 5.49
N THR A 36 1.00 1.95 4.45
CA THR A 36 0.50 3.08 3.66
C THR A 36 0.05 2.57 2.30
N VAL A 37 -1.21 2.80 1.95
CA VAL A 37 -1.74 2.56 0.60
C VAL A 37 -1.91 3.90 -0.09
N GLU A 38 -1.22 4.08 -1.21
CA GLU A 38 -1.35 5.25 -2.08
C GLU A 38 -1.98 4.84 -3.40
N TRP A 39 -2.87 5.67 -3.92
CA TRP A 39 -3.50 5.43 -5.21
C TRP A 39 -3.80 6.72 -5.96
N THR A 40 -3.82 6.63 -7.27
CA THR A 40 -4.21 7.68 -8.21
C THR A 40 -5.01 7.04 -9.33
N ASN A 41 -5.80 7.84 -10.05
CA ASN A 41 -6.46 7.34 -11.25
C ASN A 41 -5.41 7.12 -12.34
N THR A 42 -5.53 6.02 -13.09
CA THR A 42 -4.67 5.77 -14.24
C THR A 42 -4.94 6.81 -15.34
N PRO A 43 -3.95 7.21 -16.13
CA PRO A 43 -4.18 8.00 -17.33
C PRO A 43 -5.14 7.28 -18.30
N GLU A 44 -5.81 8.05 -19.16
CA GLU A 44 -6.68 7.50 -20.19
C GLU A 44 -5.91 6.54 -21.12
N GLY A 45 -6.49 5.38 -21.42
CA GLY A 45 -5.87 4.37 -22.28
C GLY A 45 -4.66 3.65 -21.68
N ALA A 46 -4.36 3.85 -20.39
CA ALA A 46 -3.30 3.12 -19.72
C ALA A 46 -3.56 1.61 -19.70
N ALA A 47 -2.52 0.83 -19.96
CA ALA A 47 -2.57 -0.62 -19.79
C ALA A 47 -2.71 -1.00 -18.30
N LYS A 48 -3.21 -2.20 -18.01
CA LYS A 48 -3.31 -2.78 -16.66
C LYS A 48 -1.93 -3.24 -16.14
N GLN A 49 -1.00 -2.30 -16.10
CA GLN A 49 0.37 -2.47 -15.64
C GLN A 49 0.75 -1.22 -14.86
N PHE A 50 1.11 -1.40 -13.59
CA PHE A 50 1.47 -0.30 -12.71
C PHE A 50 2.67 0.48 -13.26
N ARG A 51 2.60 1.81 -13.17
CA ARG A 51 3.68 2.73 -13.53
C ARG A 51 3.85 3.79 -12.45
N ARG A 52 5.05 3.90 -11.90
CA ARG A 52 5.34 4.82 -10.79
C ARG A 52 5.19 6.29 -11.20
N GLU A 53 5.35 6.58 -12.47
CA GLU A 53 5.29 7.92 -13.06
C GLU A 53 3.89 8.56 -12.89
N TRP A 54 2.83 7.75 -12.76
CA TRP A 54 1.47 8.25 -12.51
C TRP A 54 1.34 9.03 -11.19
N PHE A 55 2.27 8.83 -10.25
CA PHE A 55 2.31 9.52 -8.95
C PHE A 55 3.15 10.80 -8.97
N GLN A 56 3.77 11.15 -10.09
CA GLN A 56 4.66 12.32 -10.21
C GLN A 56 4.04 13.45 -11.04
N GLY A 57 2.95 13.18 -11.77
CA GLY A 57 2.25 14.19 -12.57
C GLY A 57 1.26 15.02 -11.75
N ASP A 58 0.49 15.85 -12.45
CA ASP A 58 -0.51 16.77 -11.84
C ASP A 58 -1.77 16.06 -11.28
N GLY A 59 -1.82 14.73 -11.37
CA GLY A 59 -2.94 13.92 -10.87
C GLY A 59 -3.03 13.94 -9.34
N MET A 60 -4.25 13.85 -8.81
CA MET A 60 -4.45 13.77 -7.37
C MET A 60 -4.09 12.38 -6.84
N VAL A 61 -3.01 12.31 -6.06
CA VAL A 61 -2.64 11.12 -5.29
C VAL A 61 -3.41 11.12 -3.97
N ARG A 62 -4.10 10.02 -3.68
CA ARG A 62 -4.75 9.76 -2.39
C ARG A 62 -3.94 8.76 -1.60
N ARG A 63 -4.05 8.85 -0.27
CA ARG A 63 -3.31 8.02 0.68
C ARG A 63 -4.22 7.58 1.82
N LYS A 64 -4.08 6.32 2.25
CA LYS A 64 -4.68 5.78 3.48
C LYS A 64 -3.57 5.12 4.30
N ASN A 65 -3.47 5.52 5.57
CA ASN A 65 -2.61 4.86 6.54
C ASN A 65 -3.44 3.84 7.32
N LEU A 66 -2.89 2.63 7.48
CA LEU A 66 -3.43 1.56 8.31
C LEU A 66 -2.42 1.36 9.45
N PRO A 67 -2.71 1.83 10.67
CA PRO A 67 -1.83 1.59 11.81
C PRO A 67 -1.74 0.10 12.10
N ILE A 68 -0.57 -0.37 12.53
CA ILE A 68 -0.37 -1.75 12.98
C ILE A 68 -0.46 -1.76 14.51
N GLU A 69 -1.22 -2.72 15.03
CA GLU A 69 -1.30 -3.01 16.45
C GLU A 69 -0.76 -4.42 16.70
N TYR A 70 0.10 -4.55 17.70
CA TYR A 70 0.68 -5.82 18.13
C TYR A 70 -0.04 -6.28 19.39
N ASN A 71 -0.81 -7.36 19.27
CA ASN A 71 -1.47 -7.99 20.42
C ASN A 71 -0.50 -8.98 21.07
N MET A 72 0.06 -8.58 22.22
CA MET A 72 1.02 -9.37 23.00
C MET A 72 0.35 -10.12 24.14
#